data_AF-A0A8J7Z448-F1
#
_entry.id   AF-A0A8J7Z448-F1
#
_cell.length_a   1.000
_cell.length_b   1.000
_cell.length_c   1.000
_cell.angle_alpha   90.00
_cell.angle_beta   90.00
_cell.angle_gamma   90.00
#
_symmetry.space_group_name_H-M   'P 1'
#
loop_
_entity.id
_entity.type
_entity.pdbx_description
1 polymer ?
#
loop_
_entity_poly.entity_id
_entity_poly.type
_entity_poly.pdbx_seq_one_letter_code
_entity_poly.pdbx_strand_id
1 'polypeptide(L)'
;MPKFLLVTDLDNTLVGDDVALDHLNQWLTDQRNTQGAKVVYSTGRSLTLYQQLQAEAGLIDPDVLIASVGTEIYRTGQATPDSGWSETLTPGWNRDQVFAVTAHFSDLVLQAETEQSPFKVSFLLAQDVAVDVLSELESALEQRGVDGQLIYSSGKDLDILPRHANKGSAMTFIRQQLRFAAGETIVCGDSGNDIALFAGGEECGIIVGNAQPELLQWHRHHPNPQRYLATAHCAAGILEGLKYFGFR
;
A
#
# COMPACT_ATOMS: atom_id res chain seq x y z
N MET A 1 16.85 18.35 -11.47
CA MET A 1 16.76 17.76 -10.12
C MET A 1 17.26 16.32 -10.20
N PRO A 2 17.67 15.67 -9.10
CA PRO A 2 17.95 14.23 -9.16
C PRO A 2 16.68 13.47 -9.56
N LYS A 3 16.87 12.33 -10.23
CA LYS A 3 15.79 11.36 -10.46
C LYS A 3 15.12 11.00 -9.13
N PHE A 4 13.81 10.75 -9.14
CA PHE A 4 13.10 10.28 -7.95
C PHE A 4 12.14 9.15 -8.29
N LEU A 5 11.78 8.38 -7.26
CA LEU A 5 10.78 7.32 -7.29
C LEU A 5 9.60 7.77 -6.43
N LEU A 6 8.44 8.04 -7.04
CA LEU A 6 7.21 8.27 -6.30
C LEU A 6 6.49 6.94 -6.11
N VAL A 7 6.20 6.59 -4.87
CA VAL A 7 5.40 5.43 -4.46
C VAL A 7 4.17 5.97 -3.75
N THR A 8 2.99 5.80 -4.32
CA THR A 8 1.77 6.39 -3.75
C THR A 8 0.68 5.35 -3.62
N ASP A 9 -0.03 5.37 -2.51
CA ASP A 9 -1.36 4.78 -2.45
C ASP A 9 -2.33 5.50 -3.40
N LEU A 10 -3.46 4.86 -3.69
CA LEU A 10 -4.46 5.35 -4.62
C LEU A 10 -5.64 6.01 -3.92
N ASP A 11 -6.47 5.23 -3.24
CA ASP A 11 -7.73 5.69 -2.67
C ASP A 11 -7.49 6.68 -1.53
N ASN A 12 -8.13 7.85 -1.57
CA ASN A 12 -7.95 8.94 -0.61
C ASN A 12 -6.51 9.51 -0.53
N THR A 13 -5.56 8.99 -1.30
CA THR A 13 -4.18 9.48 -1.37
C THR A 13 -3.89 10.14 -2.71
N LEU A 14 -3.96 9.38 -3.82
CA LEU A 14 -3.81 9.94 -5.16
C LEU A 14 -5.17 10.39 -5.72
N VAL A 15 -6.22 9.62 -5.46
CA VAL A 15 -7.59 9.82 -5.93
C VAL A 15 -8.46 10.42 -4.83
N GLY A 16 -9.45 11.22 -5.21
CA GLY A 16 -10.41 11.89 -4.32
C GLY A 16 -10.55 13.39 -4.57
N ASP A 17 -9.66 13.96 -5.39
CA ASP A 17 -9.74 15.32 -5.92
C ASP A 17 -9.26 15.31 -7.38
N ASP A 18 -10.21 15.31 -8.33
CA ASP A 18 -9.93 15.17 -9.76
C ASP A 18 -9.07 16.32 -10.30
N VAL A 19 -9.28 17.54 -9.82
CA VAL A 19 -8.52 18.72 -10.26
C VAL A 19 -7.07 18.62 -9.79
N ALA A 20 -6.87 18.22 -8.53
CA ALA A 20 -5.52 18.01 -8.01
C ALA A 20 -4.81 16.83 -8.68
N LEU A 21 -5.54 15.75 -8.98
CA LEU A 21 -5.04 14.59 -9.70
C LEU A 21 -4.56 14.98 -11.10
N ASP A 22 -5.34 15.76 -11.85
CA ASP A 22 -4.96 16.23 -13.19
C ASP A 22 -3.67 17.06 -13.15
N HIS A 23 -3.54 17.99 -12.20
CA HIS A 23 -2.32 18.76 -12.01
C HIS A 23 -1.11 17.88 -11.66
N LEU A 24 -1.29 16.91 -10.78
CA LEU A 24 -0.23 15.98 -10.41
C LEU A 24 0.16 15.06 -11.58
N ASN A 25 -0.81 14.56 -12.35
CA ASN A 25 -0.57 13.74 -13.55
C ASN A 25 0.26 14.50 -14.59
N GLN A 26 -0.08 15.77 -14.84
CA GLN A 26 0.68 16.61 -15.76
C GLN A 26 2.12 16.81 -15.25
N TRP A 27 2.27 17.19 -13.99
CA TRP A 27 3.59 17.38 -13.38
C TRP A 27 4.43 16.09 -13.42
N LEU A 28 3.87 14.94 -13.04
CA LEU A 28 4.58 13.65 -13.06
C LEU A 28 5.00 13.27 -14.48
N THR A 29 4.15 13.51 -15.47
CA THR A 29 4.47 13.24 -16.88
C THR A 29 5.69 14.05 -17.33
N ASP A 30 5.73 15.34 -16.97
CA ASP A 30 6.88 16.20 -17.29
C ASP A 30 8.15 15.76 -16.56
N GLN A 31 8.06 15.36 -15.29
CA GLN A 31 9.21 14.86 -14.51
C GLN A 31 9.73 13.51 -15.03
N ARG A 32 8.85 12.62 -15.49
CA ARG A 32 9.24 11.37 -16.16
C ARG A 32 10.03 11.64 -17.44
N ASN A 33 9.55 12.59 -18.25
CA ASN A 33 10.16 12.93 -19.55
C ASN A 33 11.48 13.69 -19.41
N THR A 34 11.62 14.54 -18.39
CA THR A 34 12.78 15.46 -18.29
C THR A 34 13.82 15.03 -17.26
N GLN A 35 13.43 14.35 -16.18
CA GLN A 35 14.32 13.98 -15.06
C GLN A 35 14.41 12.46 -14.85
N GLY A 36 13.67 11.66 -15.62
CA GLY A 36 13.66 10.21 -15.48
C GLY A 36 13.01 9.74 -14.18
N ALA A 37 12.03 10.50 -13.67
CA ALA A 37 11.23 10.08 -12.53
C ALA A 37 10.49 8.75 -12.82
N LYS A 38 10.18 8.02 -11.76
CA LYS A 38 9.42 6.75 -11.83
C LYS A 38 8.21 6.82 -10.91
N VAL A 39 7.08 6.27 -11.36
CA VAL A 39 5.84 6.26 -10.60
C VAL A 39 5.46 4.82 -10.29
N VAL A 40 5.20 4.56 -9.02
CA VAL A 40 4.75 3.28 -8.49
C VAL A 40 3.44 3.50 -7.76
N TYR A 41 2.40 2.77 -8.18
CA TYR A 41 1.15 2.75 -7.43
C TYR A 41 1.20 1.60 -6.44
N SER A 42 0.83 1.85 -5.18
CA SER A 42 0.89 0.90 -4.08
C SER A 42 -0.45 0.83 -3.35
N THR A 43 -1.35 0.00 -3.85
CA THR A 43 -2.77 -0.02 -3.47
C THR A 43 -3.16 -1.30 -2.71
N GLY A 44 -4.20 -1.18 -1.89
CA GLY A 44 -4.89 -2.34 -1.31
C GLY A 44 -5.75 -3.12 -2.31
N ARG A 45 -6.14 -2.47 -3.42
CA ARG A 45 -6.97 -3.05 -4.48
C ARG A 45 -6.29 -4.25 -5.14
N SER A 46 -7.08 -5.24 -5.53
CA SER A 46 -6.64 -6.27 -6.46
C SER A 46 -6.39 -5.70 -7.86
N LEU A 47 -5.71 -6.47 -8.72
CA LEU A 47 -5.45 -6.06 -10.10
C LEU A 47 -6.73 -5.64 -10.84
N THR A 48 -7.81 -6.42 -10.70
CA THR A 48 -9.11 -6.14 -11.35
C THR A 48 -9.69 -4.81 -10.90
N LEU A 49 -9.68 -4.54 -9.59
CA LEU A 49 -10.24 -3.31 -9.03
C LEU A 49 -9.36 -2.09 -9.30
N TYR A 50 -8.04 -2.29 -9.41
CA TYR A 50 -7.11 -1.28 -9.89
C TYR A 50 -7.40 -0.90 -11.34
N GLN A 51 -7.57 -1.88 -12.23
CA GLN A 51 -7.85 -1.63 -13.65
C GLN A 51 -9.16 -0.85 -13.85
N GLN A 52 -10.19 -1.14 -13.05
CA GLN A 52 -11.43 -0.36 -13.03
C GLN A 52 -11.16 1.09 -12.61
N LEU A 53 -10.47 1.30 -11.49
CA LEU A 53 -10.12 2.64 -11.02
C LEU A 53 -9.27 3.41 -12.04
N GLN A 54 -8.30 2.75 -12.67
CA GLN A 54 -7.44 3.35 -13.69
C GLN A 54 -8.27 3.89 -14.86
N ALA A 55 -9.28 3.13 -15.31
CA ALA A 55 -10.17 3.54 -16.38
C ALA A 55 -11.12 4.68 -15.98
N GLU A 56 -11.55 4.73 -14.72
CA GLU A 56 -12.49 5.73 -14.21
C GLU A 56 -11.82 7.07 -13.87
N ALA A 57 -10.65 7.04 -13.22
CA ALA A 57 -9.99 8.22 -12.66
C ALA A 57 -8.95 8.85 -13.60
N GLY A 58 -8.73 8.28 -14.79
CA GLY A 58 -7.74 8.83 -15.75
C GLY A 58 -6.30 8.80 -15.23
N LEU A 59 -5.94 7.76 -14.47
CA LEU A 59 -4.58 7.60 -13.94
C LEU A 59 -3.59 7.40 -15.09
N ILE A 60 -2.41 8.01 -14.98
CA ILE A 60 -1.29 7.70 -15.89
C ILE A 60 -0.82 6.25 -15.67
N ASP A 61 -0.23 5.64 -16.70
CA ASP A 61 0.37 4.33 -16.53
C ASP A 61 1.55 4.39 -15.55
N PRO A 62 1.52 3.63 -14.44
CA PRO A 62 2.65 3.56 -13.54
C PRO A 62 3.77 2.73 -14.18
N ASP A 63 5.01 2.93 -13.73
CA ASP A 63 6.14 2.07 -14.08
C ASP A 63 6.03 0.70 -13.38
N VAL A 64 5.46 0.67 -12.18
CA VAL A 64 5.15 -0.55 -11.42
C VAL A 64 3.85 -0.37 -10.65
N LEU A 65 3.03 -1.42 -10.60
CA LEU A 65 1.90 -1.54 -9.71
C LEU A 65 2.23 -2.55 -8.61
N ILE A 66 2.14 -2.11 -7.36
CA ILE A 66 2.10 -2.94 -6.17
C ILE A 66 0.62 -3.03 -5.78
N ALA A 67 0.02 -4.20 -5.95
CA ALA A 67 -1.40 -4.46 -5.71
C ALA A 67 -1.60 -5.34 -4.47
N SER A 68 -2.85 -5.49 -4.04
CA SER A 68 -3.25 -6.42 -2.99
C SER A 68 -2.44 -6.22 -1.70
N VAL A 69 -2.25 -4.96 -1.29
CA VAL A 69 -1.50 -4.59 -0.07
C VAL A 69 -0.03 -5.05 -0.11
N GLY A 70 0.55 -5.17 -1.31
CA GLY A 70 1.95 -5.55 -1.48
C GLY A 70 2.18 -7.03 -1.69
N THR A 71 1.14 -7.85 -1.85
CA THR A 71 1.32 -9.27 -2.14
C THR A 71 1.60 -9.56 -3.62
N GLU A 72 1.31 -8.60 -4.50
CA GLU A 72 1.47 -8.75 -5.93
C GLU A 72 2.15 -7.52 -6.53
N ILE A 73 3.07 -7.76 -7.48
CA ILE A 73 3.84 -6.70 -8.14
C ILE A 73 3.77 -6.92 -9.64
N TYR A 74 3.32 -5.90 -10.38
CA TYR A 74 3.16 -5.94 -11.82
C TYR A 74 4.00 -4.83 -12.45
N ARG A 75 4.85 -5.15 -13.42
CA ARG A 75 5.50 -4.12 -14.26
C ARG A 75 4.55 -3.69 -15.37
N THR A 76 4.67 -2.45 -15.84
CA THR A 76 3.85 -1.93 -16.95
C THR A 76 3.83 -2.90 -18.12
N GLY A 77 2.62 -3.23 -18.61
CA GLY A 77 2.43 -4.13 -19.74
C GLY A 77 2.56 -5.63 -19.42
N GLN A 78 2.81 -6.02 -18.17
CA GLN A 78 2.81 -7.42 -17.74
C GLN A 78 1.47 -7.78 -17.09
N ALA A 79 0.88 -8.90 -17.52
CA ALA A 79 -0.37 -9.41 -16.98
C ALA A 79 -0.21 -10.33 -15.77
N THR A 80 1.01 -10.80 -15.51
CA THR A 80 1.34 -11.72 -14.42
C THR A 80 2.20 -11.03 -13.37
N PRO A 81 2.05 -11.37 -12.08
CA PRO A 81 2.87 -10.80 -11.03
C PRO A 81 4.34 -11.25 -11.14
N ASP A 82 5.25 -10.47 -10.57
CA ASP A 82 6.68 -10.75 -10.53
C ASP A 82 6.95 -12.04 -9.73
N SER A 83 7.49 -13.05 -10.41
CA SER A 83 7.78 -14.35 -9.81
C SER A 83 8.82 -14.27 -8.71
N GLY A 84 9.81 -13.39 -8.85
CA GLY A 84 10.85 -13.21 -7.83
C GLY A 84 10.26 -12.68 -6.53
N TRP A 85 9.29 -11.76 -6.61
CA TRP A 85 8.53 -11.33 -5.44
C TRP A 85 7.69 -12.47 -4.86
N SER A 86 6.92 -13.19 -5.67
CA SER A 86 6.09 -14.31 -5.21
C SER A 86 6.89 -15.41 -4.49
N GLU A 87 8.10 -15.71 -4.97
CA GLU A 87 9.02 -16.66 -4.31
C GLU A 87 9.42 -16.19 -2.91
N THR A 88 9.63 -14.88 -2.70
CA THR A 88 9.95 -14.35 -1.36
C THR A 88 8.80 -14.44 -0.36
N LEU A 89 7.55 -14.49 -0.85
CA LEU A 89 6.35 -14.57 -0.02
C LEU A 89 5.93 -16.00 0.33
N THR A 90 6.50 -16.99 -0.36
CA THR A 90 6.12 -18.41 -0.23
C THR A 90 6.49 -19.05 1.11
N PRO A 91 7.69 -18.82 1.69
CA PRO A 91 8.07 -19.49 2.93
C PRO A 91 7.11 -19.21 4.08
N GLY A 92 6.66 -20.27 4.77
CA GLY A 92 5.78 -20.16 5.93
C GLY A 92 4.31 -19.82 5.62
N TRP A 93 3.98 -19.48 4.38
CA TRP A 93 2.61 -19.19 3.97
C TRP A 93 1.83 -20.46 3.59
N ASN A 94 0.61 -20.59 4.11
CA ASN A 94 -0.32 -21.64 3.70
C ASN A 94 -1.76 -21.13 3.68
N ARG A 95 -2.22 -20.75 2.48
CA ARG A 95 -3.56 -20.21 2.25
C ARG A 95 -4.68 -21.16 2.70
N ASP A 96 -4.54 -22.45 2.46
CA ASP A 96 -5.57 -23.43 2.84
C ASP A 96 -5.71 -23.55 4.37
N GLN A 97 -4.59 -23.45 5.09
CA GLN A 97 -4.63 -23.38 6.56
C GLN A 97 -5.27 -22.09 7.04
N VAL A 98 -5.04 -20.94 6.38
CA VAL A 98 -5.73 -19.68 6.72
C VAL A 98 -7.25 -19.85 6.61
N PHE A 99 -7.75 -20.46 5.53
CA PHE A 99 -9.19 -20.77 5.41
C PHE A 99 -9.67 -21.75 6.47
N ALA A 100 -8.89 -22.79 6.78
CA ALA A 100 -9.25 -23.76 7.80
C ALA A 100 -9.35 -23.12 9.20
N VAL A 101 -8.45 -22.18 9.54
CA VAL A 101 -8.50 -21.42 10.80
C VAL A 101 -9.69 -20.48 10.82
N THR A 102 -9.83 -19.64 9.80
CA THR A 102 -10.86 -18.59 9.76
C THR A 102 -12.28 -19.14 9.70
N ALA A 103 -12.48 -20.36 9.22
CA ALA A 103 -13.78 -21.05 9.27
C ALA A 103 -14.34 -21.26 10.70
N HIS A 104 -13.50 -21.11 11.74
CA HIS A 104 -13.90 -21.19 13.13
C HIS A 104 -14.32 -19.85 13.75
N PHE A 105 -14.22 -18.75 13.01
CA PHE A 105 -14.54 -17.40 13.49
C PHE A 105 -15.83 -16.91 12.83
N SER A 106 -16.93 -16.84 13.59
CA SER A 106 -18.24 -16.44 13.07
C SER A 106 -18.35 -14.95 12.72
N ASP A 107 -17.49 -14.12 13.30
CA ASP A 107 -17.47 -12.67 13.09
C ASP A 107 -16.79 -12.26 11.77
N LEU A 108 -16.05 -13.19 11.15
CA LEU A 108 -15.36 -12.96 9.89
C LEU A 108 -16.30 -13.22 8.70
N VAL A 109 -16.54 -12.17 7.92
CA VAL A 109 -17.31 -12.27 6.67
C VAL A 109 -16.37 -12.23 5.49
N LEU A 110 -16.28 -13.31 4.71
CA LEU A 110 -15.38 -13.38 3.56
C LEU A 110 -15.72 -12.29 2.53
N GLN A 111 -14.72 -11.53 2.08
CA GLN A 111 -14.88 -10.56 0.99
C GLN A 111 -15.05 -11.25 -0.38
N ALA A 112 -15.46 -10.48 -1.39
CA ALA A 112 -15.66 -10.96 -2.75
C ALA A 112 -14.42 -11.69 -3.30
N GLU A 113 -14.63 -12.62 -4.23
CA GLU A 113 -13.55 -13.40 -4.86
C GLU A 113 -12.47 -12.50 -5.49
N THR A 114 -12.87 -11.34 -6.00
CA THR A 114 -11.96 -10.32 -6.57
C THR A 114 -10.97 -9.74 -5.57
N GLU A 115 -11.19 -9.89 -4.26
CA GLU A 115 -10.28 -9.44 -3.19
C GLU A 115 -9.35 -10.55 -2.70
N GLN A 116 -9.59 -11.79 -3.14
CA GLN A 116 -8.80 -12.94 -2.73
C GLN A 116 -7.67 -13.19 -3.74
N SER A 117 -6.48 -13.53 -3.25
CA SER A 117 -5.34 -13.89 -4.09
C SER A 117 -4.56 -15.07 -3.49
N PRO A 118 -3.54 -15.62 -4.19
CA PRO A 118 -2.69 -16.67 -3.63
C PRO A 118 -2.01 -16.30 -2.31
N PHE A 119 -1.75 -15.01 -2.08
CA PHE A 119 -1.03 -14.48 -0.92
C PHE A 119 -1.86 -13.47 -0.10
N LYS A 120 -3.16 -13.36 -0.35
CA LYS A 120 -4.09 -12.47 0.38
C LYS A 120 -5.41 -13.20 0.62
N VAL A 121 -5.85 -13.23 1.88
CA VAL A 121 -7.20 -13.66 2.26
C VAL A 121 -7.89 -12.54 3.02
N SER A 122 -9.03 -12.08 2.51
CA SER A 122 -9.69 -10.86 3.01
C SER A 122 -11.07 -11.10 3.57
N PHE A 123 -11.35 -10.45 4.70
CA PHE A 123 -12.60 -10.50 5.43
C PHE A 123 -13.08 -9.09 5.78
N LEU A 124 -14.36 -8.98 6.11
CA LEU A 124 -14.93 -7.89 6.88
C LEU A 124 -15.03 -8.34 8.33
N LEU A 125 -14.66 -7.45 9.25
CA LEU A 125 -14.69 -7.65 10.69
C LEU A 125 -15.18 -6.37 11.36
N ALA A 126 -16.22 -6.45 12.19
CA ALA A 126 -16.79 -5.28 12.85
C ALA A 126 -15.83 -4.71 13.92
N GLN A 127 -15.78 -3.38 14.02
CA GLN A 127 -14.83 -2.67 14.90
C GLN A 127 -15.00 -2.97 16.39
N ASP A 128 -16.22 -3.25 16.83
CA ASP A 128 -16.54 -3.51 18.24
C ASP A 128 -15.99 -4.83 18.77
N VAL A 129 -15.82 -5.83 17.88
CA VAL A 129 -15.25 -7.15 18.22
C VAL A 129 -13.80 -7.33 17.76
N ALA A 130 -13.29 -6.38 16.96
CA ALA A 130 -12.01 -6.54 16.27
C ALA A 130 -10.83 -6.82 17.20
N VAL A 131 -10.74 -6.15 18.35
CA VAL A 131 -9.60 -6.30 19.27
C VAL A 131 -9.46 -7.75 19.76
N ASP A 132 -10.57 -8.37 20.17
CA ASP A 132 -10.56 -9.72 20.72
C ASP A 132 -10.37 -10.76 19.59
N VAL A 133 -11.11 -10.60 18.48
CA VAL A 133 -11.04 -11.52 17.33
C VAL A 133 -9.65 -11.55 16.70
N LEU A 134 -8.99 -10.39 16.53
CA LEU A 134 -7.65 -10.33 15.93
C LEU A 134 -6.60 -11.04 16.80
N SER A 135 -6.67 -10.85 18.12
CA SER A 135 -5.77 -11.52 19.07
C SER A 135 -5.91 -13.03 19.04
N GLU A 136 -7.15 -13.53 19.05
CA GLU A 136 -7.44 -14.97 18.98
C GLU A 136 -7.04 -15.57 17.62
N LEU A 137 -7.31 -14.85 16.53
CA LEU A 137 -6.97 -15.26 15.17
C LEU A 137 -5.45 -15.35 14.97
N GLU A 138 -4.69 -14.37 15.44
CA GLU A 138 -3.22 -14.39 15.35
C GLU A 138 -2.66 -15.63 16.06
N SER A 139 -3.12 -15.91 17.29
CA SER A 139 -2.69 -17.11 18.02
C SER A 139 -3.08 -18.40 17.31
N ALA A 140 -4.28 -18.47 16.73
CA ALA A 140 -4.76 -19.67 16.03
C ALA A 140 -3.96 -19.94 14.74
N LEU A 141 -3.57 -18.90 14.00
CA LEU A 141 -2.72 -19.02 12.81
C LEU A 141 -1.31 -19.52 13.18
N GLU A 142 -0.72 -18.95 14.23
CA GLU A 142 0.60 -19.36 14.73
C GLU A 142 0.63 -20.81 15.18
N GLN A 143 -0.41 -21.27 15.90
CA GLN A 143 -0.55 -22.67 16.32
C GLN A 143 -0.65 -23.66 15.16
N ARG A 144 -1.12 -23.20 13.99
CA ARG A 144 -1.20 -23.99 12.75
C ARG A 144 0.05 -23.87 11.89
N GLY A 145 1.06 -23.13 12.35
CA GLY A 145 2.32 -22.93 11.63
C GLY A 145 2.18 -22.02 10.41
N VAL A 146 1.15 -21.16 10.36
CA VAL A 146 1.02 -20.14 9.33
C VAL A 146 1.83 -18.93 9.75
N ASP A 147 2.89 -18.61 9.00
CA ASP A 147 3.66 -17.39 9.18
C ASP A 147 2.98 -16.22 8.44
N GLY A 148 1.86 -15.77 9.03
CA GLY A 148 1.03 -14.69 8.49
C GLY A 148 1.01 -13.45 9.38
N GLN A 149 0.54 -12.34 8.83
CA GLN A 149 0.21 -11.12 9.56
C GLN A 149 -1.24 -10.72 9.30
N LEU A 150 -1.80 -9.95 10.23
CA LEU A 150 -3.14 -9.37 10.14
C LEU A 150 -3.03 -7.87 9.87
N ILE A 151 -3.63 -7.39 8.78
CA ILE A 151 -3.75 -5.97 8.49
C ILE A 151 -5.22 -5.59 8.64
N TYR A 152 -5.53 -4.86 9.70
CA TYR A 152 -6.86 -4.31 9.94
C TYR A 152 -6.88 -2.82 9.60
N SER A 153 -7.80 -2.41 8.73
CA SER A 153 -7.85 -1.04 8.22
C SER A 153 -9.29 -0.52 8.04
N SER A 154 -9.42 0.81 8.00
CA SER A 154 -10.70 1.50 7.77
C SER A 154 -11.84 1.09 8.72
N GLY A 155 -11.50 0.55 9.89
CA GLY A 155 -12.46 0.09 10.90
C GLY A 155 -13.36 -1.06 10.47
N LYS A 156 -13.00 -1.81 9.41
CA LYS A 156 -13.80 -2.95 8.96
C LYS A 156 -13.05 -4.00 8.13
N ASP A 157 -11.99 -3.63 7.44
CA ASP A 157 -11.33 -4.47 6.45
C ASP A 157 -10.18 -5.23 7.11
N LEU A 158 -10.19 -6.56 7.00
CA LEU A 158 -9.13 -7.43 7.52
C LEU A 158 -8.48 -8.23 6.40
N ASP A 159 -7.19 -8.03 6.20
CA ASP A 159 -6.37 -8.81 5.29
C ASP A 159 -5.41 -9.72 6.06
N ILE A 160 -5.38 -11.00 5.68
CA ILE A 160 -4.42 -12.00 6.17
C ILE A 160 -3.41 -12.25 5.05
N LEU A 161 -2.16 -11.93 5.31
CA LEU A 161 -1.05 -11.97 4.33
C LEU A 161 0.14 -12.75 4.89
N PRO A 162 1.11 -13.20 4.08
CA PRO A 162 2.40 -13.65 4.58
C PRO A 162 3.05 -12.61 5.51
N ARG A 163 3.75 -13.04 6.56
CA ARG A 163 4.33 -12.16 7.61
C ARG A 163 5.21 -11.03 7.09
N HIS A 164 5.83 -11.21 5.92
CA HIS A 164 6.70 -10.21 5.30
C HIS A 164 6.04 -9.43 4.16
N ALA A 165 4.81 -9.75 3.76
CA ALA A 165 4.10 -9.07 2.67
C ALA A 165 3.41 -7.80 3.16
N ASN A 166 3.90 -6.64 2.73
CA ASN A 166 3.19 -5.37 2.92
C ASN A 166 3.64 -4.37 1.85
N LYS A 167 2.98 -3.20 1.79
CA LYS A 167 3.35 -2.13 0.87
C LYS A 167 4.81 -1.68 1.01
N GLY A 168 5.35 -1.65 2.23
CA GLY A 168 6.73 -1.23 2.52
C GLY A 168 7.82 -2.19 2.02
N SER A 169 7.63 -3.50 2.25
CA SER A 169 8.56 -4.53 1.79
C SER A 169 8.52 -4.66 0.26
N ALA A 170 7.34 -4.60 -0.35
CA ALA A 170 7.17 -4.56 -1.79
C ALA A 170 7.80 -3.30 -2.42
N MET A 171 7.63 -2.13 -1.79
CA MET A 171 8.29 -0.89 -2.19
C MET A 171 9.82 -1.04 -2.14
N THR A 172 10.35 -1.60 -1.05
CA THR A 172 11.80 -1.81 -0.88
C THR A 172 12.36 -2.74 -1.96
N PHE A 173 11.65 -3.84 -2.25
CA PHE A 173 12.02 -4.78 -3.30
C PHE A 173 12.10 -4.07 -4.67
N ILE A 174 11.09 -3.28 -5.02
CA ILE A 174 11.06 -2.55 -6.30
C ILE A 174 12.10 -1.44 -6.35
N ARG A 175 12.27 -0.67 -5.28
CA ARG A 175 13.28 0.40 -5.18
C ARG A 175 14.68 -0.15 -5.46
N GLN A 176 15.02 -1.32 -4.89
CA GLN A 176 16.30 -1.98 -5.12
C GLN A 176 16.47 -2.43 -6.57
N GLN A 177 15.44 -3.03 -7.18
CA GLN A 177 15.49 -3.43 -8.59
C GLN A 177 15.65 -2.24 -9.54
N LEU A 178 14.95 -1.14 -9.25
CA LEU A 178 15.01 0.11 -10.03
C LEU A 178 16.25 0.96 -9.72
N ARG A 179 17.05 0.57 -8.72
CA ARG A 179 18.29 1.26 -8.30
C ARG A 179 18.06 2.72 -7.88
N PHE A 180 17.05 2.94 -7.05
CA PHE A 180 16.81 4.22 -6.37
C PHE A 180 17.26 4.14 -4.91
N ALA A 181 17.94 5.18 -4.44
CA ALA A 181 18.26 5.32 -3.01
C ALA A 181 17.00 5.67 -2.20
N ALA A 182 17.01 5.41 -0.90
CA ALA A 182 15.88 5.75 -0.03
C ALA A 182 15.59 7.26 -0.04
N GLY A 183 16.63 8.09 0.04
CA GLY A 183 16.50 9.55 -0.09
C GLY A 183 16.10 10.07 -1.48
N GLU A 184 16.06 9.20 -2.50
CA GLU A 184 15.48 9.50 -3.82
C GLU A 184 14.04 8.97 -3.94
N THR A 185 13.49 8.38 -2.88
CA THR A 185 12.18 7.74 -2.87
C THR A 185 11.22 8.53 -2.01
N ILE A 186 10.04 8.77 -2.57
CA ILE A 186 8.97 9.54 -1.97
C ILE A 186 7.80 8.58 -1.79
N VAL A 187 7.29 8.46 -0.56
CA VAL A 187 6.17 7.58 -0.24
C VAL A 187 4.95 8.40 0.18
N CYS A 188 3.76 8.05 -0.30
CA CYS A 188 2.52 8.75 -0.01
C CYS A 188 1.43 7.77 0.43
N GLY A 189 0.66 8.13 1.45
CA GLY A 189 -0.43 7.29 2.00
C GLY A 189 -1.33 8.03 2.97
N ASP A 190 -2.47 7.40 3.30
CA ASP A 190 -3.53 7.98 4.14
C ASP A 190 -3.94 7.06 5.30
N SER A 191 -3.72 5.74 5.22
CA SER A 191 -4.38 4.78 6.12
C SER A 191 -3.44 3.76 6.77
N GLY A 192 -4.01 2.85 7.57
CA GLY A 192 -3.23 1.86 8.33
C GLY A 192 -2.39 0.93 7.45
N ASN A 193 -2.85 0.58 6.25
CA ASN A 193 -2.10 -0.29 5.34
C ASN A 193 -0.87 0.42 4.72
N ASP A 194 -0.77 1.74 4.86
CA ASP A 194 0.37 2.56 4.41
C ASP A 194 1.45 2.73 5.47
N ILE A 195 1.19 2.36 6.73
CA ILE A 195 2.16 2.49 7.83
C ILE A 195 3.52 1.88 7.44
N ALA A 196 3.50 0.73 6.77
CA ALA A 196 4.70 0.04 6.32
C ALA A 196 5.53 0.84 5.30
N LEU A 197 4.91 1.70 4.48
CA LEU A 197 5.63 2.60 3.57
C LEU A 197 6.48 3.61 4.34
N PHE A 198 6.00 4.04 5.51
CA PHE A 198 6.65 5.05 6.34
C PHE A 198 7.60 4.46 7.40
N ALA A 199 7.44 3.18 7.75
CA ALA A 199 8.14 2.55 8.86
C ALA A 199 9.65 2.40 8.64
N GLY A 200 10.10 2.30 7.38
CA GLY A 200 11.53 2.27 7.02
C GLY A 200 12.27 3.53 7.45
N GLY A 201 11.62 4.69 7.28
CA GLY A 201 12.07 5.96 7.86
C GLY A 201 13.31 6.56 7.23
N GLU A 202 13.72 6.08 6.05
CA GLU A 202 14.80 6.65 5.22
C GLU A 202 14.27 7.39 3.97
N GLU A 203 13.03 7.08 3.57
CA GLU A 203 12.30 7.69 2.45
C GLU A 203 11.63 9.01 2.84
N CYS A 204 11.42 9.89 1.85
CA CYS A 204 10.62 11.10 2.03
C CYS A 204 9.13 10.74 2.13
N GLY A 205 8.58 10.71 3.34
CA GLY A 205 7.17 10.36 3.56
C GLY A 205 6.25 11.57 3.51
N ILE A 206 5.15 11.46 2.76
CA ILE A 206 4.06 12.43 2.71
C ILE A 206 2.79 11.76 3.22
N ILE A 207 2.26 12.25 4.35
CA ILE A 207 0.96 11.86 4.87
C ILE A 207 -0.04 12.93 4.42
N VAL A 208 -1.06 12.56 3.63
CA VAL A 208 -2.04 13.52 3.09
C VAL A 208 -2.95 14.07 4.20
N GLY A 209 -3.49 15.27 4.02
CA GLY A 209 -4.24 15.97 5.08
C GLY A 209 -5.54 15.28 5.51
N ASN A 210 -6.07 14.39 4.69
CA ASN A 210 -7.25 13.56 4.97
C ASN A 210 -6.89 12.15 5.50
N ALA A 211 -5.67 11.95 6.02
CA ALA A 211 -5.25 10.67 6.59
C ALA A 211 -6.14 10.20 7.75
N GLN A 212 -6.32 8.89 7.82
CA GLN A 212 -7.16 8.20 8.79
C GLN A 212 -6.56 8.23 10.20
N PRO A 213 -7.39 8.11 11.26
CA PRO A 213 -6.94 8.20 12.64
C PRO A 213 -5.81 7.23 13.00
N GLU A 214 -5.82 6.00 12.46
CA GLU A 214 -4.79 4.99 12.75
C GLU A 214 -3.40 5.40 12.26
N LEU A 215 -3.28 5.98 11.06
CA LEU A 215 -2.00 6.44 10.54
C LEU A 215 -1.51 7.68 11.30
N LEU A 216 -2.42 8.61 11.61
CA LEU A 216 -2.09 9.80 12.40
C LEU A 216 -1.65 9.43 13.82
N GLN A 217 -2.32 8.47 14.45
CA GLN A 217 -1.94 7.96 15.76
C GLN A 217 -0.58 7.29 15.69
N TRP A 218 -0.33 6.41 14.71
CA TRP A 218 0.97 5.79 14.52
C TRP A 218 2.08 6.85 14.33
N HIS A 219 1.86 7.85 13.47
CA HIS A 219 2.82 8.92 13.19
C HIS A 219 3.19 9.71 14.46
N ARG A 220 2.22 10.04 15.32
CA ARG A 220 2.47 10.74 16.59
C ARG A 220 3.37 9.96 17.55
N HIS A 221 3.26 8.64 17.56
CA HIS A 221 4.09 7.77 18.40
C HIS A 221 5.46 7.46 17.80
N HIS A 222 5.64 7.73 16.50
CA HIS A 222 6.88 7.50 15.77
C HIS A 222 7.29 8.80 15.08
N PRO A 223 7.91 9.77 15.77
CA PRO A 223 8.38 10.99 15.11
C PRO A 223 9.56 10.70 14.18
N ASN A 224 9.54 11.24 12.96
CA ASN A 224 10.65 11.19 12.02
C ASN A 224 10.69 12.47 11.17
N PRO A 225 11.83 13.18 11.09
CA PRO A 225 11.95 14.42 10.32
C PRO A 225 11.82 14.24 8.79
N GLN A 226 11.94 13.02 8.28
CA GLN A 226 11.73 12.71 6.85
C GLN A 226 10.26 12.52 6.50
N ARG A 227 9.34 12.75 7.44
CA ARG A 227 7.90 12.75 7.19
C ARG A 227 7.32 14.15 7.22
N TYR A 228 6.53 14.46 6.21
CA TYR A 228 5.72 15.67 6.11
C TYR A 228 4.25 15.31 6.25
N LEU A 229 3.56 16.00 7.15
CA LEU A 229 2.10 15.92 7.29
C LEU A 229 1.50 17.09 6.51
N ALA A 230 0.88 16.80 5.38
CA ALA A 230 0.30 17.80 4.52
C ALA A 230 -0.99 18.38 5.10
N THR A 231 -1.29 19.63 4.74
CA THR A 231 -2.59 20.25 5.05
C THR A 231 -3.61 19.98 3.95
N ALA A 232 -3.18 19.94 2.69
CA ALA A 232 -4.01 19.60 1.55
C ALA A 232 -4.31 18.09 1.49
N HIS A 233 -5.46 17.76 0.91
CA HIS A 233 -5.96 16.40 0.80
C HIS A 233 -5.51 15.75 -0.51
N CYS A 234 -5.51 14.42 -0.55
CA CYS A 234 -5.31 13.62 -1.75
C CYS A 234 -4.08 14.10 -2.58
N ALA A 235 -4.19 14.14 -3.92
CA ALA A 235 -3.12 14.57 -4.81
C ALA A 235 -2.60 15.99 -4.53
N ALA A 236 -3.43 16.89 -3.98
CA ALA A 236 -2.97 18.23 -3.58
C ALA A 236 -2.02 18.15 -2.37
N GLY A 237 -2.26 17.22 -1.45
CA GLY A 237 -1.35 16.90 -0.34
C GLY A 237 -0.01 16.35 -0.84
N ILE A 238 -0.04 15.51 -1.88
CA ILE A 238 1.18 15.03 -2.54
C ILE A 238 1.97 16.20 -3.15
N LEU A 239 1.32 17.08 -3.92
CA LEU A 239 1.97 18.27 -4.50
C LEU A 239 2.57 19.20 -3.43
N GLU A 240 1.85 19.40 -2.31
CA GLU A 240 2.32 20.16 -1.16
C GLU A 240 3.60 19.54 -0.57
N GLY A 241 3.59 18.23 -0.31
CA GLY A 241 4.74 17.51 0.24
C GLY A 241 5.93 17.46 -0.72
N LEU A 242 5.70 17.27 -2.01
CA LEU A 242 6.74 17.34 -3.05
C LEU A 242 7.45 18.69 -3.01
N LYS A 243 6.68 19.78 -2.95
CA LYS A 243 7.22 21.14 -2.82
C LYS A 243 8.01 21.33 -1.52
N TYR A 244 7.53 20.77 -0.40
CA TYR A 244 8.21 20.82 0.90
C TYR A 244 9.59 20.16 0.83
N PHE A 245 9.69 18.97 0.23
CA PHE A 245 10.96 18.25 0.05
C PHE A 245 11.85 18.81 -1.08
N GLY A 246 11.37 19.83 -1.81
CA GLY A 246 12.15 20.54 -2.82
C GLY A 246 12.10 19.92 -4.22
N PHE A 247 11.18 18.98 -4.46
CA PHE A 247 10.85 18.50 -5.81
C PHE A 247 9.97 19.55 -6.50
N ARG A 248 10.50 20.20 -7.54
CA ARG A 248 9.82 21.26 -8.32
C ARG A 248 9.80 20.89 -9.80
#